data_AF-A0A9D8J477-F1
#
_entry.id   AF-A0A9D8J477-F1
#
_cell.length_a   1.000
_cell.length_b   1.000
_cell.length_c   1.000
_cell.angle_alpha   90.00
_cell.angle_beta   90.00
_cell.angle_gamma   90.00
#
_symmetry.space_group_name_H-M   'P 1'
#
loop_
_entity.id
_entity.type
_entity.pdbx_description
1 polymer ?
#
loop_
_entity_poly.entity_id
_entity_poly.type
_entity_poly.pdbx_seq_one_letter_code
_entity_poly.pdbx_strand_id
1 'polypeptide(L)'
;MPIEPKNFKVTNAIGSTDNFAGAEVQFFHITIVQSDSSVLDLRTELDFNETMHNLIRTILERGTILYQRIDNAATGRIDITMERSGWTAATLQVAIRALGDTVGVNSRSVSLSVVSQTELKLDNS
;
A
#
# COMPACT_ATOMS: atom_id res chain seq x y z
N MET A 1 -32.29 10.16 12.53
CA MET A 1 -31.35 9.99 13.67
C MET A 1 -29.95 10.28 13.13
N PRO A 2 -29.15 11.14 13.77
CA PRO A 2 -27.76 11.30 13.37
C PRO A 2 -27.06 9.96 13.55
N ILE A 3 -26.29 9.53 12.55
CA ILE A 3 -25.48 8.32 12.64
C ILE A 3 -24.31 8.64 13.57
N GLU A 4 -24.20 7.89 14.67
CA GLU A 4 -23.10 8.02 15.62
C GLU A 4 -21.80 7.49 14.97
N PRO A 5 -20.77 8.34 14.78
CA PRO A 5 -19.56 7.95 14.06
C PRO A 5 -18.70 7.00 14.91
N LYS A 6 -18.37 5.81 14.36
CA LYS A 6 -17.54 4.78 15.01
C LYS A 6 -16.12 4.81 14.47
N ASN A 7 -15.21 5.51 15.16
CA ASN A 7 -13.91 5.88 14.57
C ASN A 7 -12.66 5.29 15.27
N PHE A 8 -12.80 4.25 16.11
CA PHE A 8 -11.70 3.40 16.56
C PHE A 8 -12.02 1.92 16.37
N LYS A 9 -11.03 1.14 15.92
CA LYS A 9 -11.07 -0.32 16.01
C LYS A 9 -10.70 -0.73 17.43
N VAL A 10 -11.70 -0.83 18.30
CA VAL A 10 -11.55 -1.35 19.67
C VAL A 10 -11.51 -2.87 19.59
N THR A 11 -10.37 -3.48 19.91
CA THR A 11 -10.20 -4.93 19.78
C THR A 11 -10.72 -5.72 20.98
N ASN A 12 -10.75 -5.18 22.21
CA ASN A 12 -11.33 -5.91 23.35
C ASN A 12 -11.93 -5.08 24.52
N ALA A 13 -11.35 -3.97 25.01
CA ALA A 13 -11.96 -3.24 26.14
C ALA A 13 -11.40 -1.83 26.39
N ILE A 14 -12.21 -0.80 26.18
CA ILE A 14 -12.15 0.44 26.96
C ILE A 14 -13.60 0.82 27.31
N GLY A 15 -13.84 1.47 28.44
CA GLY A 15 -15.18 1.93 28.84
C GLY A 15 -15.76 2.98 27.88
N SER A 16 -16.79 3.72 28.29
CA SER A 16 -17.29 4.86 27.50
C SER A 16 -16.27 6.00 27.51
N THR A 17 -15.93 6.54 26.34
CA THR A 17 -15.06 7.72 26.18
C THR A 17 -15.75 8.73 25.27
N ASP A 18 -15.77 10.00 25.68
CA ASP A 18 -15.99 11.12 24.76
C ASP A 18 -14.79 11.20 23.82
N ASN A 19 -15.04 11.27 22.51
CA ASN A 19 -14.01 10.97 21.52
C ASN A 19 -13.91 12.04 20.42
N PHE A 20 -12.68 12.38 20.04
CA PHE A 20 -12.34 13.19 18.87
C PHE A 20 -11.67 12.27 17.82
N ALA A 21 -12.32 12.09 16.67
CA ALA A 21 -11.81 11.19 15.64
C ALA A 21 -10.64 11.79 14.85
N GLY A 22 -9.54 11.04 14.75
CA GLY A 22 -8.46 11.29 13.79
C GLY A 22 -8.81 10.78 12.39
N ALA A 23 -7.89 10.98 11.44
CA ALA A 23 -8.00 10.44 10.10
C ALA A 23 -8.03 8.89 10.09
N GLU A 24 -8.85 8.29 9.22
CA GLU A 24 -8.81 6.84 8.99
C GLU A 24 -7.54 6.49 8.21
N VAL A 25 -6.75 5.57 8.76
CA VAL A 25 -5.45 5.17 8.21
C VAL A 25 -5.42 3.67 7.95
N GLN A 26 -4.90 3.29 6.79
CA GLN A 26 -4.65 1.90 6.39
C GLN A 26 -3.17 1.68 6.09
N PHE A 27 -2.68 0.50 6.44
CA PHE A 27 -1.29 0.07 6.20
C PHE A 27 -1.29 -1.05 5.18
N PHE A 28 -0.47 -0.92 4.15
CA PHE A 28 -0.28 -1.94 3.13
C PHE A 28 1.18 -2.32 3.02
N HIS A 29 1.42 -3.63 3.04
CA HIS A 29 2.65 -4.23 2.56
C HIS A 29 2.40 -4.65 1.11
N ILE A 30 3.27 -4.22 0.21
CA ILE A 30 3.20 -4.56 -1.21
C ILE A 30 4.53 -5.19 -1.60
N THR A 31 4.49 -6.40 -2.15
CA THR A 31 5.66 -7.05 -2.78
C THR A 31 5.45 -7.06 -4.28
N ILE A 32 6.37 -6.41 -5.00
CA ILE A 32 6.34 -6.35 -6.47
C ILE A 32 6.97 -7.61 -7.04
N VAL A 33 6.17 -8.37 -7.78
CA VAL A 33 6.56 -9.67 -8.35
C VAL A 33 6.35 -9.65 -9.85
N GLN A 34 7.40 -10.01 -10.57
CA GLN A 34 7.45 -10.09 -12.03
C GLN A 34 6.76 -11.36 -12.54
N SER A 35 6.51 -11.44 -13.84
CA SER A 35 5.85 -12.58 -14.49
C SER A 35 6.60 -13.91 -14.36
N ASP A 36 7.92 -13.88 -14.13
CA ASP A 36 8.76 -15.06 -13.85
C ASP A 36 8.76 -15.48 -12.36
N SER A 37 7.89 -14.88 -11.54
CA SER A 37 7.81 -15.08 -10.09
C SER A 37 9.00 -14.57 -9.28
N SER A 38 9.95 -13.86 -9.91
CA SER A 38 11.01 -13.14 -9.19
C SER A 38 10.47 -11.85 -8.58
N VAL A 39 11.06 -11.43 -7.46
CA VAL A 39 10.83 -10.09 -6.92
C VAL A 39 11.54 -9.05 -7.78
N LEU A 40 10.91 -7.89 -7.96
CA LEU A 40 11.53 -6.79 -8.69
C LEU A 40 12.59 -6.10 -7.81
N ASP A 41 13.80 -5.94 -8.32
CA ASP A 41 14.80 -5.09 -7.67
C ASP A 41 14.49 -3.62 -7.91
N LEU A 42 14.11 -2.91 -6.86
CA LEU A 42 13.64 -1.52 -6.96
C LEU A 42 14.78 -0.52 -7.14
N ARG A 43 16.06 -0.92 -6.99
CA ARG A 43 17.20 0.01 -7.09
C ARG A 43 17.34 0.65 -8.47
N THR A 44 16.76 0.04 -9.49
CA THR A 44 16.78 0.51 -10.88
C THR A 44 15.41 0.99 -11.36
N GLU A 45 14.47 1.29 -10.45
CA GLU A 45 13.07 1.54 -10.82
C GLU A 45 12.46 2.79 -10.14
N LEU A 46 13.28 3.73 -9.67
CA LEU A 46 12.87 4.89 -8.86
C LEU A 46 12.80 6.22 -9.63
N ASP A 47 13.21 6.25 -10.90
CA ASP A 47 13.24 7.46 -11.72
C ASP A 47 11.90 7.76 -12.40
N PHE A 48 11.87 8.92 -13.06
CA PHE A 48 10.68 9.38 -13.77
C PHE A 48 10.24 8.38 -14.85
N ASN A 49 9.00 7.92 -14.68
CA ASN A 49 8.27 7.06 -15.61
C ASN A 49 8.81 5.62 -15.62
N GLU A 50 9.58 5.24 -14.59
CA GLU A 50 9.89 3.85 -14.29
C GLU A 50 8.73 3.16 -13.56
N THR A 51 8.92 1.90 -13.20
CA THR A 51 7.86 1.08 -12.62
C THR A 51 7.33 1.64 -11.32
N MET A 52 8.18 2.12 -10.40
CA MET A 52 7.70 2.67 -9.14
C MET A 52 6.94 3.99 -9.30
N HIS A 53 7.33 4.85 -10.23
CA HIS A 53 6.58 6.08 -10.50
C HIS A 53 5.14 5.76 -10.92
N ASN A 54 4.97 4.84 -11.87
CA ASN A 54 3.64 4.47 -12.36
C ASN A 54 2.82 3.75 -11.29
N LEU A 55 3.45 2.88 -10.49
CA LEU A 55 2.79 2.19 -9.39
C LEU A 55 2.32 3.14 -8.29
N ILE A 56 3.16 4.11 -7.88
CA ILE A 56 2.78 5.13 -6.90
C ILE A 56 1.65 6.02 -7.43
N ARG A 57 1.65 6.33 -8.73
CA ARG A 57 0.53 7.06 -9.36
C ARG A 57 -0.78 6.28 -9.21
N THR A 58 -0.79 4.98 -9.50
CA THR A 58 -1.96 4.12 -9.33
C THR A 58 -2.43 4.07 -7.87
N ILE A 59 -1.51 3.95 -6.91
CA ILE A 59 -1.87 3.96 -5.48
C ILE A 59 -2.59 5.26 -5.10
N LEU A 60 -2.09 6.41 -5.58
CA LEU A 60 -2.63 7.74 -5.28
C LEU A 60 -3.99 8.02 -5.93
N GLU A 61 -4.47 7.19 -6.86
CA GLU A 61 -5.79 7.37 -7.49
C GLU A 61 -6.95 7.34 -6.50
N ARG A 62 -6.77 6.66 -5.36
CA ARG A 62 -7.85 6.43 -4.38
C ARG A 62 -7.42 6.69 -2.94
N GLY A 63 -6.49 7.60 -2.71
CA GLY A 63 -6.13 8.01 -1.35
C GLY A 63 -4.86 8.84 -1.31
N THR A 64 -4.47 9.26 -0.10
CA THR A 64 -3.23 10.02 0.11
C THR A 64 -2.24 9.16 0.88
N ILE A 65 -1.03 8.99 0.34
CA ILE A 65 0.08 8.35 1.06
C ILE A 65 0.56 9.31 2.15
N LEU A 66 0.51 8.88 3.41
CA LEU A 66 1.07 9.60 4.55
C LEU A 66 2.55 9.24 4.79
N TYR A 67 2.90 7.98 4.54
CA TYR A 67 4.25 7.46 4.72
C TYR A 67 4.51 6.34 3.72
N GLN A 68 5.74 6.30 3.20
CA GLN A 68 6.21 5.22 2.34
C GLN A 68 7.62 4.79 2.77
N ARG A 69 7.87 3.50 2.72
CA ARG A 69 9.19 2.92 2.97
C ARG A 69 9.47 1.82 1.95
N ILE A 70 10.71 1.77 1.49
CA ILE A 70 11.25 0.61 0.78
C ILE A 70 12.11 -0.15 1.77
N ASP A 71 11.73 -1.39 2.08
CA ASP A 71 12.47 -2.24 3.01
C ASP A 71 13.37 -3.17 2.23
N ASN A 72 14.68 -2.90 2.22
CA ASN A 72 15.66 -3.56 1.35
C ASN A 72 15.20 -3.65 -0.12
N ALA A 73 15.58 -2.67 -0.93
CA ALA A 73 15.11 -2.50 -2.31
C ALA A 73 15.26 -3.75 -3.22
N ALA A 74 16.18 -4.66 -2.92
CA ALA A 74 16.35 -5.92 -3.67
C ALA A 74 15.19 -6.92 -3.45
N THR A 75 14.32 -6.69 -2.46
CA THR A 75 13.20 -7.59 -2.12
C THR A 75 11.90 -7.22 -2.83
N GLY A 76 11.86 -6.12 -3.59
CA GLY A 76 10.62 -5.65 -4.21
C GLY A 76 9.57 -5.14 -3.23
N ARG A 77 9.93 -4.98 -1.94
CA ARG A 77 9.00 -4.62 -0.88
C ARG A 77 8.88 -3.12 -0.71
N ILE A 78 7.63 -2.66 -0.71
CA ILE A 78 7.24 -1.32 -0.31
C ILE A 78 6.14 -1.41 0.76
N ASP A 79 6.29 -0.62 1.81
CA ASP A 79 5.27 -0.43 2.83
C ASP A 79 4.71 0.99 2.69
N ILE A 80 3.39 1.10 2.62
CA ILE A 80 2.70 2.39 2.53
C ILE A 80 1.67 2.52 3.64
N THR A 81 1.54 3.74 4.13
CA THR A 81 0.47 4.16 5.04
C THR A 81 -0.39 5.18 4.29
N MET A 82 -1.70 4.99 4.27
CA MET A 82 -2.61 5.84 3.53
C MET A 82 -3.73 6.39 4.42
N GLU A 83 -4.00 7.69 4.29
CA GLU A 83 -5.22 8.31 4.81
C GLU A 83 -6.36 8.18 3.80
N ARG A 84 -7.58 7.89 4.31
CA ARG A 84 -8.83 7.83 3.52
C ARG A 84 -8.68 6.97 2.26
N SER A 85 -7.96 5.86 2.39
CA SER A 85 -7.74 4.95 1.29
C SER A 85 -9.07 4.30 0.89
N GLY A 86 -9.47 4.49 -0.36
CA GLY A 86 -10.54 3.77 -1.03
C GLY A 86 -10.12 2.37 -1.48
N TRP A 87 -8.90 1.95 -1.16
CA TRP A 87 -8.38 0.62 -1.43
C TRP A 87 -8.69 -0.37 -0.30
N THR A 88 -8.90 -1.60 -0.71
CA THR A 88 -8.68 -2.81 0.11
C THR A 88 -7.42 -3.49 -0.42
N ALA A 89 -6.80 -4.39 0.35
CA ALA A 89 -5.64 -5.15 -0.16
C ALA A 89 -5.94 -5.85 -1.50
N ALA A 90 -7.12 -6.46 -1.61
CA ALA A 90 -7.54 -7.14 -2.84
C ALA A 90 -7.71 -6.18 -4.03
N THR A 91 -8.36 -5.02 -3.82
CA THR A 91 -8.59 -4.06 -4.92
C THR A 91 -7.32 -3.33 -5.33
N LEU A 92 -6.43 -3.03 -4.39
CA LEU A 92 -5.11 -2.49 -4.70
C LEU A 92 -4.25 -3.50 -5.45
N GLN A 93 -4.29 -4.78 -5.04
CA GLN A 93 -3.59 -5.85 -5.74
C GLN A 93 -4.07 -5.98 -7.19
N VAL A 94 -5.38 -5.95 -7.41
CA VAL A 94 -5.95 -5.98 -8.77
C VAL A 94 -5.50 -4.77 -9.58
N ALA A 95 -5.54 -3.57 -9.01
CA ALA A 95 -5.11 -2.35 -9.71
C ALA A 95 -3.63 -2.37 -10.08
N ILE A 96 -2.75 -2.80 -9.17
CA ILE A 96 -1.32 -2.98 -9.46
C ILE A 96 -1.13 -3.98 -10.58
N ARG A 97 -1.75 -5.16 -10.50
CA ARG A 97 -1.61 -6.20 -11.53
C ARG A 97 -2.18 -5.78 -12.89
N ALA A 98 -3.17 -4.89 -12.91
CA ALA A 98 -3.74 -4.35 -14.14
C ALA A 98 -2.77 -3.46 -14.93
N LEU A 99 -1.67 -3.00 -14.32
CA LEU A 99 -0.58 -2.34 -15.05
C LEU A 99 0.15 -3.31 -16.00
N GLY A 100 0.07 -4.62 -15.73
CA GLY A 100 0.52 -5.68 -16.64
C GLY A 100 2.02 -5.96 -16.61
N ASP A 101 2.54 -6.38 -17.76
CA ASP A 101 3.91 -6.88 -17.93
C ASP A 101 4.90 -5.83 -18.46
N THR A 102 4.43 -4.63 -18.80
CA THR A 102 5.25 -3.59 -19.45
C THR A 102 4.98 -2.25 -18.78
N VAL A 103 5.48 -2.10 -17.55
CA VAL A 103 5.27 -0.91 -16.73
C VAL A 103 6.50 -0.02 -16.73
N GLY A 104 6.31 1.22 -17.16
CA GLY A 104 7.36 2.24 -17.21
C GLY A 104 8.40 1.98 -18.29
N VAL A 105 9.41 2.85 -18.34
CA VAL A 105 10.45 2.84 -19.40
C VAL A 105 11.33 1.59 -19.36
N ASN A 106 11.54 0.99 -18.20
CA ASN A 106 12.30 -0.26 -18.03
C ASN A 106 11.47 -1.52 -18.31
N SER A 107 10.19 -1.37 -18.69
CA SER A 107 9.32 -2.46 -19.14
C SER A 107 9.25 -3.63 -18.15
N ARG A 108 9.14 -3.34 -16.85
CA ARG A 108 9.02 -4.39 -15.82
C ARG A 108 7.59 -4.89 -15.69
N SER A 109 7.48 -6.15 -15.30
CA SER A 109 6.21 -6.76 -14.98
C SER A 109 5.87 -6.57 -13.50
N VAL A 110 4.59 -6.36 -13.21
CA VAL A 110 4.03 -6.34 -11.86
C VAL A 110 2.84 -7.31 -11.73
N SER A 111 2.64 -8.18 -12.73
CA SER A 111 1.41 -8.98 -12.90
C SER A 111 1.18 -10.03 -11.82
N LEU A 112 2.22 -10.40 -11.06
CA LEU A 112 2.13 -11.34 -9.94
C LEU A 112 2.21 -10.66 -8.57
N SER A 113 2.30 -9.32 -8.51
CA SER A 113 2.49 -8.57 -7.26
C SER A 113 1.43 -8.91 -6.20
N VAL A 114 1.83 -8.86 -4.94
CA VAL A 114 0.99 -9.25 -3.80
C VAL A 114 0.82 -8.06 -2.86
N VAL A 115 -0.40 -7.86 -2.36
CA VAL A 115 -0.72 -6.82 -1.38
C VAL A 115 -1.35 -7.47 -0.16
N SER A 116 -0.83 -7.15 1.02
CA SER A 116 -1.45 -7.48 2.29
C SER A 116 -1.74 -6.21 3.06
N GLN A 117 -2.94 -6.15 3.66
CA GLN A 117 -3.25 -5.12 4.63
C GLN A 117 -2.66 -5.53 5.97
N THR A 118 -1.95 -4.62 6.60
CA THR A 118 -1.31 -4.84 7.90
C THR A 118 -1.89 -3.87 8.92
N GLU A 119 -1.45 -3.99 10.18
CA GLU A 119 -1.65 -2.98 11.20
C GLU A 119 -0.35 -2.18 11.38
N LEU A 120 -0.40 -1.09 12.15
CA LEU A 120 0.82 -0.37 12.55
C LEU A 120 1.74 -1.32 13.32
N LYS A 121 2.70 -1.91 12.61
CA LYS A 121 3.67 -2.82 13.20
C LYS A 121 4.91 -2.00 13.56
N LEU A 122 5.04 -1.69 14.85
CA LEU A 122 6.30 -1.23 15.41
C LEU A 122 7.19 -2.48 15.52
N ASP A 123 8.08 -2.70 14.56
CA ASP A 123 9.04 -3.78 14.66
C ASP A 123 9.94 -3.50 15.87
N ASN A 124 9.89 -4.37 16.88
CA ASN A 124 10.92 -4.45 17.90
C ASN A 124 12.07 -5.23 17.25
N SER A 125 13.17 -4.54 16.96
CA SER A 125 14.38 -5.07 16.34
C SER A 125 14.85 -6.39 16.97
#